data_AF-A0A9W6U736-F1
#
_entry.id   AF-A0A9W6U736-F1
#
_cell.length_a   1.000
_cell.length_b   1.000
_cell.length_c   1.000
_cell.angle_alpha   90.00
_cell.angle_beta   90.00
_cell.angle_gamma   90.00
#
_symmetry.space_group_name_H-M   'P 1'
#
loop_
_entity.id
_entity.type
_entity.pdbx_description
1 polymer ?
#
loop_
_entity_poly.entity_id
_entity_poly.type
_entity_poly.pdbx_seq_one_letter_code
_entity_poly.pdbx_strand_id
1 'polypeptide(L)'
;MAPQQHDIQTVTSTSVTRTAPAATKAASAPAPRPVKNALNQEVEHAKFEHPELKSVHPDTKYDPIPELPYSDRALNADPTFKNLLKDATVTHLAPKIGTELSGIQLHELTDAQRDELALLVAHRGVVFFRDQEINIDQQLELGRYYGPLHVHQNHGHPEGYSEVLVVENSVENSERILRRQEYDPDNVWHSDVSNERQPPSYTSFKVLTNPTVGGDTLWASGYEAFERLTPLFKNFIEGLTAIHSSKVRR
;
A
#
# COMPACT_ATOMS: atom_id res chain seq x y z
N MET A 1 -11.32 -5.73 -44.71
CA MET A 1 -10.94 -6.70 -45.76
C MET A 1 -9.48 -7.07 -45.53
N ALA A 2 -9.05 -8.25 -45.14
CA ALA A 2 -9.65 -9.59 -45.06
C ALA A 2 -9.21 -10.26 -43.73
N PRO A 3 -9.92 -11.29 -43.24
CA PRO A 3 -9.76 -11.84 -41.90
C PRO A 3 -8.66 -12.91 -41.84
N GLN A 4 -7.85 -12.92 -40.78
CA GLN A 4 -6.96 -14.04 -40.50
C GLN A 4 -7.77 -15.23 -39.99
N GLN A 5 -7.64 -16.34 -40.71
CA GLN A 5 -8.31 -17.61 -40.46
C GLN A 5 -7.81 -18.25 -39.17
N HIS A 6 -8.77 -18.68 -38.34
CA HIS A 6 -8.54 -19.61 -37.24
C HIS A 6 -8.33 -21.02 -37.80
N ASP A 7 -7.13 -21.58 -37.64
CA ASP A 7 -6.90 -23.01 -37.82
C ASP A 7 -7.41 -23.76 -36.59
N ILE A 8 -8.50 -24.50 -36.79
CA ILE A 8 -9.04 -25.47 -35.84
C ILE A 8 -8.24 -26.75 -36.01
N GLN A 9 -7.29 -27.01 -35.10
CA GLN A 9 -6.65 -28.32 -35.00
C GLN A 9 -7.52 -29.27 -34.16
N THR A 10 -7.99 -30.33 -34.82
CA THR A 10 -8.68 -31.48 -34.27
C THR A 10 -7.80 -32.19 -33.24
N VAL A 11 -8.24 -32.24 -31.98
CA VAL A 11 -7.55 -33.00 -30.91
C VAL A 11 -8.09 -34.42 -30.89
N THR A 12 -7.29 -35.38 -31.37
CA THR A 12 -7.47 -36.82 -31.14
C THR A 12 -7.19 -37.14 -29.67
N SER A 13 -8.16 -37.75 -28.98
CA SER A 13 -8.06 -38.19 -27.60
C SER A 13 -7.24 -39.47 -27.48
N THR A 14 -5.99 -39.37 -27.03
CA THR A 14 -5.17 -40.51 -26.60
C THR A 14 -5.16 -40.57 -25.08
N SER A 15 -5.76 -41.60 -24.49
CA SER A 15 -5.76 -41.83 -23.05
C SER A 15 -4.36 -42.24 -22.57
N VAL A 16 -3.63 -41.31 -21.98
CA VAL A 16 -2.38 -41.60 -21.26
C VAL A 16 -2.70 -41.72 -19.78
N THR A 17 -2.54 -42.92 -19.23
CA THR A 17 -2.66 -43.20 -17.80
C THR A 17 -1.57 -42.43 -17.05
N ARG A 18 -1.94 -41.35 -16.35
CA ARG A 18 -1.03 -40.51 -15.57
C ARG A 18 -0.76 -41.19 -14.23
N THR A 19 0.41 -41.82 -14.09
CA THR A 19 0.94 -42.28 -12.81
C THR A 19 1.07 -41.09 -11.86
N ALA A 20 0.53 -41.20 -10.64
CA ALA A 20 0.62 -40.17 -9.62
C ALA A 20 2.11 -39.95 -9.24
N PRO A 21 2.60 -38.70 -9.16
CA PRO A 21 3.94 -38.47 -8.66
C PRO A 21 3.99 -38.79 -7.17
N ALA A 22 5.02 -39.53 -6.77
CA ALA A 22 5.33 -39.78 -5.37
C ALA A 22 5.42 -38.46 -4.60
N ALA A 23 4.82 -38.43 -3.41
CA ALA A 23 4.85 -37.28 -2.52
C ALA A 23 6.31 -36.87 -2.24
N THR A 24 6.74 -35.77 -2.84
CA THR A 24 7.95 -35.08 -2.46
C THR A 24 7.79 -34.66 -1.01
N LYS A 25 8.62 -35.22 -0.12
CA LYS A 25 8.81 -34.68 1.23
C LYS A 25 9.04 -33.18 1.09
N ALA A 26 8.12 -32.38 1.63
CA ALA A 26 8.33 -30.95 1.78
C ALA A 26 9.67 -30.78 2.52
N ALA A 27 10.65 -30.18 1.86
CA ALA A 27 11.87 -29.76 2.54
C ALA A 27 11.43 -28.85 3.69
N SER A 28 11.86 -29.15 4.91
CA SER A 28 11.63 -28.28 6.06
C SER A 28 12.12 -26.89 5.69
N ALA A 29 11.24 -25.89 5.83
CA ALA A 29 11.64 -24.49 5.64
C ALA A 29 12.91 -24.24 6.45
N PRO A 30 13.93 -23.55 5.89
CA PRO A 30 15.14 -23.25 6.63
C PRO A 30 14.78 -22.53 7.93
N ALA A 31 15.52 -22.81 9.00
CA ALA A 31 15.34 -22.09 10.24
C ALA A 31 15.53 -20.58 9.98
N PRO A 32 14.64 -19.72 10.49
CA PRO A 32 14.73 -18.27 10.28
C PRO A 32 16.09 -17.77 10.80
N ARG A 33 16.71 -16.86 10.06
CA ARG A 33 17.96 -16.23 10.51
C ARG A 33 17.61 -15.12 11.50
N PRO A 34 18.15 -15.13 12.73
CA PRO A 34 17.85 -14.10 13.72
C PRO A 34 18.45 -12.76 13.27
N VAL A 35 17.67 -11.68 13.37
CA VAL A 35 18.16 -10.32 13.17
C VAL A 35 18.92 -9.91 14.43
N LYS A 36 20.13 -9.35 14.25
CA LYS A 36 20.95 -8.84 15.34
C LYS A 36 21.01 -7.31 15.33
N ASN A 37 20.95 -6.70 16.50
CA ASN A 37 21.12 -5.25 16.64
C ASN A 37 22.59 -4.82 16.51
N ALA A 38 22.86 -3.53 16.62
CA ALA A 38 24.21 -2.95 16.56
C ALA A 38 25.18 -3.49 17.63
N LEU A 39 24.67 -4.15 18.68
CA LEU A 39 25.44 -4.79 19.75
C LEU A 39 25.58 -6.31 19.55
N ASN A 40 25.22 -6.84 18.38
CA ASN A 40 25.18 -8.27 18.05
C ASN A 40 24.23 -9.12 18.91
N GLN A 41 23.24 -8.50 19.55
CA GLN A 41 22.20 -9.18 20.32
C GLN A 41 21.05 -9.56 19.40
N GLU A 42 20.48 -10.74 19.58
CA GLU A 42 19.26 -11.15 18.87
C GLU A 42 18.11 -10.22 19.27
N VAL A 43 17.36 -9.76 18.28
CA VAL A 43 16.19 -8.90 18.48
C VAL A 43 14.96 -9.79 18.62
N GLU A 44 14.18 -9.57 19.67
CA GLU A 44 12.88 -10.22 19.79
C GLU A 44 11.94 -9.69 18.71
N HIS A 45 11.37 -10.61 17.94
CA HIS A 45 10.41 -10.27 16.91
C HIS A 45 9.00 -10.38 17.44
N ALA A 46 8.19 -9.35 17.17
CA ALA A 46 6.77 -9.40 17.47
C ALA A 46 6.12 -10.50 16.62
N LYS A 47 5.30 -11.34 17.27
CA LYS A 47 4.50 -12.34 16.57
C LYS A 47 3.35 -11.63 15.86
N PHE A 48 3.04 -12.06 14.65
CA PHE A 48 1.85 -11.56 13.97
C PHE A 48 0.61 -12.18 14.61
N GLU A 49 -0.19 -11.35 15.30
CA GLU A 49 -1.33 -11.79 16.12
C GLU A 49 -2.66 -11.87 15.37
N HIS A 50 -2.64 -11.66 14.05
CA HIS A 50 -3.84 -11.57 13.19
C HIS A 50 -3.87 -12.66 12.10
N PRO A 51 -3.97 -13.95 12.46
CA PRO A 51 -3.99 -15.04 11.48
C PRO A 51 -5.13 -14.93 10.46
N GLU A 52 -6.24 -14.29 10.82
CA GLU A 52 -7.38 -13.99 9.96
C GLU A 52 -7.05 -13.00 8.82
N LEU A 53 -5.96 -12.25 8.96
CA LEU A 53 -5.48 -11.28 7.97
C LEU A 53 -4.36 -11.81 7.09
N LYS A 54 -4.03 -13.11 7.22
CA LYS A 54 -3.07 -13.74 6.31
C LYS A 54 -3.61 -13.73 4.89
N SER A 55 -2.76 -13.27 3.97
CA SER A 55 -3.14 -13.14 2.57
C SER A 55 -3.39 -14.50 1.92
N VAL A 56 -4.49 -14.58 1.16
CA VAL A 56 -4.73 -15.61 0.17
C VAL A 56 -4.28 -15.13 -1.22
N HIS A 57 -4.00 -16.08 -2.10
CA HIS A 57 -3.51 -15.83 -3.46
C HIS A 57 -4.38 -16.58 -4.48
N PRO A 58 -5.65 -16.17 -4.68
CA PRO A 58 -6.51 -16.80 -5.66
C PRO A 58 -5.98 -16.58 -7.08
N ASP A 59 -6.23 -17.54 -7.98
CA ASP A 59 -5.97 -17.40 -9.42
C ASP A 59 -7.07 -16.54 -10.06
N THR A 60 -7.11 -15.26 -9.66
CA THR A 60 -8.08 -14.27 -10.13
C THR A 60 -7.49 -13.49 -11.30
N LYS A 61 -8.25 -13.40 -12.40
CA LYS A 61 -7.94 -12.49 -13.50
C LYS A 61 -8.80 -11.25 -13.36
N TYR A 62 -8.15 -10.09 -13.30
CA TYR A 62 -8.82 -8.80 -13.26
C TYR A 62 -8.96 -8.26 -14.68
N ASP A 63 -10.11 -7.64 -14.96
CA ASP A 63 -10.28 -6.82 -16.15
C ASP A 63 -9.32 -5.62 -16.10
N PRO A 64 -8.99 -5.01 -17.25
CA PRO A 64 -8.24 -3.75 -17.27
C PRO A 64 -8.92 -2.69 -16.39
N ILE A 65 -8.14 -2.01 -15.55
CA ILE A 65 -8.65 -0.92 -14.70
C ILE A 65 -9.19 0.19 -15.62
N PRO A 66 -10.48 0.54 -15.52
CA PRO A 66 -11.07 1.58 -16.36
C PRO A 66 -10.53 2.96 -15.98
N GLU A 67 -10.61 3.91 -16.90
CA GLU A 67 -10.41 5.32 -16.55
C GLU A 67 -11.64 5.81 -15.77
N LEU A 68 -11.41 6.24 -14.53
CA LEU A 68 -12.45 6.66 -13.61
C LEU A 68 -12.60 8.19 -13.62
N PRO A 69 -13.83 8.73 -13.51
CA PRO A 69 -14.03 10.15 -13.30
C PRO A 69 -13.30 10.62 -12.04
N TYR A 70 -12.57 11.73 -12.15
CA TYR A 70 -11.86 12.32 -11.02
C TYR A 70 -12.80 13.23 -10.20
N SER A 71 -12.82 13.01 -8.89
CA SER A 71 -13.52 13.86 -7.92
C SER A 71 -12.68 13.95 -6.65
N ASP A 72 -12.24 15.14 -6.29
CA ASP A 72 -11.42 15.38 -5.10
C ASP A 72 -12.27 15.90 -3.95
N ARG A 73 -12.34 15.13 -2.86
CA ARG A 73 -13.07 15.50 -1.64
C ARG A 73 -12.47 16.72 -0.94
N ALA A 74 -11.17 16.97 -1.09
CA ALA A 74 -10.51 18.13 -0.51
C ALA A 74 -11.09 19.46 -1.03
N LEU A 75 -11.67 19.47 -2.24
CA LEU A 75 -12.27 20.67 -2.83
C LEU A 75 -13.60 21.08 -2.15
N ASN A 76 -14.21 20.19 -1.39
CA ASN A 76 -15.45 20.46 -0.63
C ASN A 76 -15.17 20.93 0.81
N ALA A 77 -13.90 20.88 1.24
CA ALA A 77 -13.51 21.18 2.61
C ALA A 77 -13.67 22.66 2.96
N ASP A 78 -13.94 22.93 4.24
CA ASP A 78 -13.75 24.28 4.78
C ASP A 78 -12.24 24.51 5.01
N PRO A 79 -11.62 25.50 4.36
CA PRO A 79 -10.17 25.72 4.43
C PRO A 79 -9.68 26.19 5.81
N THR A 80 -10.60 26.52 6.72
CA THR A 80 -10.27 26.86 8.11
C THR A 80 -10.12 25.62 9.00
N PHE A 81 -10.48 24.43 8.49
CA PHE A 81 -10.47 23.16 9.23
C PHE A 81 -11.30 23.18 10.53
N LYS A 82 -12.32 24.04 10.58
CA LYS A 82 -13.08 24.29 11.80
C LYS A 82 -13.89 23.08 12.28
N ASN A 83 -14.22 22.13 11.39
CA ASN A 83 -15.00 20.95 11.78
C ASN A 83 -14.10 19.84 12.31
N LEU A 84 -12.93 19.64 11.71
CA LEU A 84 -11.96 18.61 12.03
C LEU A 84 -11.12 18.98 13.26
N LEU A 85 -10.62 20.22 13.32
CA LEU A 85 -9.67 20.61 14.36
C LEU A 85 -10.34 21.03 15.68
N LYS A 86 -11.66 21.30 15.68
CA LYS A 86 -12.36 21.72 16.90
C LYS A 86 -12.30 20.67 18.02
N ASP A 87 -12.27 19.38 17.66
CA ASP A 87 -12.30 18.25 18.58
C ASP A 87 -10.94 17.53 18.66
N ALA A 88 -9.95 17.97 17.89
CA ALA A 88 -8.65 17.31 17.78
C ALA A 88 -7.53 18.09 18.48
N THR A 89 -6.61 17.37 19.09
CA THR A 89 -5.30 17.91 19.45
C THR A 89 -4.37 17.77 18.25
N VAL A 90 -3.69 18.86 17.89
CA VAL A 90 -2.87 18.95 16.66
C VAL A 90 -1.40 19.07 17.02
N THR A 91 -0.59 18.16 16.50
CA THR A 91 0.88 18.19 16.66
C THR A 91 1.54 18.13 15.29
N HIS A 92 2.23 19.19 14.88
CA HIS A 92 3.03 19.16 13.65
C HIS A 92 4.37 18.46 13.90
N LEU A 93 4.65 17.40 13.13
CA LEU A 93 5.84 16.56 13.33
C LEU A 93 7.07 17.15 12.65
N ALA A 94 6.89 17.78 11.48
CA ALA A 94 7.93 18.54 10.81
C ALA A 94 7.36 19.85 10.21
N PRO A 95 8.19 20.87 9.91
CA PRO A 95 7.70 22.16 9.44
C PRO A 95 6.83 22.08 8.16
N LYS A 96 7.19 21.18 7.23
CA LYS A 96 6.62 21.13 5.87
C LYS A 96 5.86 19.83 5.53
N ILE A 97 5.84 18.87 6.44
CA ILE A 97 5.21 17.56 6.24
C ILE A 97 4.83 16.97 7.59
N GLY A 98 3.77 16.16 7.63
CA GLY A 98 3.40 15.40 8.81
C GLY A 98 2.64 16.22 9.83
N THR A 99 1.46 15.75 10.18
CA THR A 99 0.66 16.24 11.31
C THR A 99 0.09 15.04 12.03
N GLU A 100 0.21 14.97 13.35
CA GLU A 100 -0.51 14.02 14.17
C GLU A 100 -1.79 14.69 14.70
N LEU A 101 -2.91 13.97 14.61
CA LEU A 101 -4.19 14.31 15.22
C LEU A 101 -4.52 13.26 16.28
N SER A 102 -4.89 13.72 17.47
CA SER A 102 -5.36 12.87 18.58
C SER A 102 -6.65 13.42 19.20
N GLY A 103 -7.37 12.58 19.94
CA GLY A 103 -8.66 12.93 20.55
C GLY A 103 -9.88 12.74 19.65
N ILE A 104 -9.70 12.26 18.41
CA ILE A 104 -10.77 11.95 17.45
C ILE A 104 -10.64 10.52 16.92
N GLN A 105 -11.77 9.90 16.58
CA GLN A 105 -11.82 8.58 15.97
C GLN A 105 -12.21 8.68 14.49
N LEU A 106 -11.40 8.08 13.61
CA LEU A 106 -11.60 8.11 12.17
C LEU A 106 -12.97 7.56 11.73
N HIS A 107 -13.48 6.55 12.43
CA HIS A 107 -14.77 5.92 12.13
C HIS A 107 -15.98 6.77 12.57
N GLU A 108 -15.76 7.83 13.36
CA GLU A 108 -16.80 8.74 13.86
C GLU A 108 -16.85 10.05 13.09
N LEU A 109 -15.91 10.29 12.16
CA LEU A 109 -15.86 11.54 11.42
C LEU A 109 -17.12 11.75 10.58
N THR A 110 -17.67 12.95 10.69
CA THR A 110 -18.70 13.47 9.80
C THR A 110 -18.13 13.75 8.41
N ASP A 111 -18.99 13.83 7.39
CA ASP A 111 -18.57 14.13 6.01
C ASP A 111 -17.74 15.42 5.91
N ALA A 112 -18.15 16.49 6.61
CA ALA A 112 -17.39 17.74 6.65
C ALA A 112 -15.98 17.57 7.25
N GLN A 113 -15.84 16.72 8.28
CA GLN A 113 -14.54 16.40 8.85
C GLN A 113 -13.69 15.54 7.91
N ARG A 114 -14.30 14.61 7.17
CA ARG A 114 -13.61 13.79 6.17
C ARG A 114 -13.10 14.65 4.99
N ASP A 115 -13.91 15.58 4.49
CA ASP A 115 -13.47 16.53 3.45
C ASP A 115 -12.30 17.38 3.95
N GLU A 116 -12.38 17.92 5.17
CA GLU A 116 -11.27 18.66 5.80
C GLU A 116 -10.03 17.80 6.03
N LEU A 117 -10.18 16.50 6.30
CA LEU A 117 -9.07 15.56 6.42
C LEU A 117 -8.39 15.36 5.06
N ALA A 118 -9.15 15.21 3.98
CA ALA A 118 -8.59 15.14 2.63
C ALA A 118 -7.76 16.40 2.30
N LEU A 119 -8.28 17.58 2.64
CA LEU A 119 -7.56 18.84 2.46
C LEU A 119 -6.30 18.93 3.34
N LEU A 120 -6.37 18.47 4.60
CA LEU A 120 -5.23 18.47 5.50
C LEU A 120 -4.12 17.54 4.99
N VAL A 121 -4.47 16.36 4.49
CA VAL A 121 -3.52 15.43 3.84
C VAL A 121 -2.87 16.09 2.63
N ALA A 122 -3.65 16.78 1.78
CA ALA A 122 -3.10 17.50 0.63
C ALA A 122 -2.07 18.57 1.04
N HIS A 123 -2.32 19.31 2.12
CA HIS A 123 -1.38 20.32 2.63
C HIS A 123 -0.17 19.74 3.37
N ARG A 124 -0.34 18.61 4.06
CA ARG A 124 0.66 18.07 5.01
C ARG A 124 1.36 16.83 4.49
N GLY A 125 0.98 16.28 3.35
CA GLY A 125 1.51 15.06 2.74
C GLY A 125 1.10 13.77 3.46
N VAL A 126 1.12 13.77 4.80
CA VAL A 126 0.72 12.63 5.64
C VAL A 126 0.14 13.14 6.96
N VAL A 127 -0.91 12.45 7.43
CA VAL A 127 -1.56 12.71 8.72
C VAL A 127 -1.59 11.42 9.53
N PHE A 128 -1.19 11.50 10.80
CA PHE A 128 -1.10 10.38 11.72
C PHE A 128 -2.22 10.44 12.75
N PHE A 129 -2.73 9.28 13.13
CA PHE A 129 -3.74 9.13 14.18
C PHE A 129 -3.26 8.10 15.18
N ARG A 130 -3.35 8.43 16.47
CA ARG A 130 -3.05 7.50 17.57
C ARG A 130 -4.34 6.91 18.12
N ASP A 131 -4.21 5.74 18.75
CA ASP A 131 -5.28 5.11 19.54
C ASP A 131 -6.61 4.98 18.79
N GLN A 132 -6.54 4.52 17.54
CA GLN A 132 -7.71 4.36 16.67
C GLN A 132 -8.37 3.00 16.86
N GLU A 133 -9.63 3.02 17.29
CA GLU A 133 -10.49 1.84 17.46
C GLU A 133 -11.28 1.56 16.16
N ILE A 134 -10.59 1.61 15.02
CA ILE A 134 -11.18 1.38 13.70
C ILE A 134 -10.97 -0.07 13.24
N ASN A 135 -12.04 -0.76 12.84
CA ASN A 135 -11.96 -2.09 12.24
C ASN A 135 -11.79 -2.02 10.71
N ILE A 136 -11.61 -3.17 10.05
CA ILE A 136 -11.34 -3.24 8.60
C ILE A 136 -12.52 -2.68 7.79
N ASP A 137 -13.75 -3.04 8.12
CA ASP A 137 -14.95 -2.55 7.41
C ASP A 137 -15.08 -1.02 7.51
N GLN A 138 -14.83 -0.46 8.70
CA GLN A 138 -14.83 0.99 8.92
C GLN A 138 -13.69 1.68 8.17
N GLN A 139 -12.52 1.05 8.09
CA GLN A 139 -11.38 1.59 7.32
C GLN A 139 -11.67 1.56 5.81
N LEU A 140 -12.34 0.50 5.32
CA LEU A 140 -12.82 0.41 3.94
C LEU A 140 -13.89 1.46 3.64
N GLU A 141 -14.82 1.68 4.57
CA GLU A 141 -15.85 2.73 4.44
C GLU A 141 -15.24 4.13 4.40
N LEU A 142 -14.22 4.39 5.23
CA LEU A 142 -13.44 5.62 5.15
C LEU A 142 -12.77 5.77 3.78
N GLY A 143 -12.18 4.70 3.24
CA GLY A 143 -11.59 4.72 1.90
C GLY A 143 -12.62 5.02 0.80
N ARG A 144 -13.80 4.37 0.87
CA ARG A 144 -14.92 4.57 -0.08
C ARG A 144 -15.43 6.00 -0.10
N TYR A 145 -15.33 6.72 1.02
CA TYR A 145 -15.66 8.13 1.07
C TYR A 145 -14.78 8.98 0.13
N TYR A 146 -13.48 8.68 0.08
CA TYR A 146 -12.50 9.40 -0.74
C TYR A 146 -12.46 8.94 -2.20
N GLY A 147 -12.89 7.71 -2.48
CA GLY A 147 -12.94 7.21 -3.84
C GLY A 147 -13.13 5.69 -3.93
N PRO A 148 -13.14 5.14 -5.15
CA PRO A 148 -13.17 3.71 -5.34
C PRO A 148 -11.91 3.06 -4.72
N LEU A 149 -12.11 1.91 -4.08
CA LEU A 149 -11.04 1.17 -3.44
C LEU A 149 -10.19 0.44 -4.50
N HIS A 150 -8.87 0.56 -4.38
CA HIS A 150 -7.93 -0.14 -5.25
C HIS A 150 -7.80 -1.61 -4.84
N VAL A 151 -7.77 -2.51 -5.83
CA VAL A 151 -7.46 -3.94 -5.64
C VAL A 151 -6.08 -4.20 -6.19
N HIS A 152 -5.14 -4.55 -5.32
CA HIS A 152 -3.74 -4.68 -5.72
C HIS A 152 -3.50 -5.96 -6.53
N GLN A 153 -3.38 -5.83 -7.85
CA GLN A 153 -3.33 -6.96 -8.79
C GLN A 153 -2.16 -7.94 -8.59
N ASN A 154 -1.04 -7.46 -8.02
CA ASN A 154 0.17 -8.27 -7.81
C ASN A 154 0.37 -8.78 -6.38
N HIS A 155 -0.56 -8.48 -5.46
CA HIS A 155 -0.43 -8.89 -4.06
C HIS A 155 -1.62 -9.74 -3.63
N GLY A 156 -1.41 -10.55 -2.59
CA GLY A 156 -2.50 -11.26 -1.95
C GLY A 156 -3.30 -10.34 -1.04
N HIS A 157 -4.45 -10.81 -0.61
CA HIS A 157 -5.37 -10.08 0.24
C HIS A 157 -5.99 -11.02 1.27
N PRO A 158 -6.48 -10.56 2.43
CA PRO A 158 -7.23 -11.41 3.35
C PRO A 158 -8.47 -12.03 2.68
N GLU A 159 -8.87 -13.22 3.13
CA GLU A 159 -10.10 -13.87 2.66
C GLU A 159 -11.30 -12.93 2.87
N GLY A 160 -12.09 -12.71 1.83
CA GLY A 160 -13.26 -11.80 1.88
C GLY A 160 -12.96 -10.30 1.74
N TYR A 161 -11.70 -9.88 1.65
CA TYR A 161 -11.31 -8.46 1.58
C TYR A 161 -10.31 -8.18 0.44
N SER A 162 -10.76 -8.24 -0.81
CA SER A 162 -9.90 -8.06 -1.99
C SER A 162 -9.16 -6.72 -2.06
N GLU A 163 -9.76 -5.69 -1.47
CA GLU A 163 -9.26 -4.31 -1.44
C GLU A 163 -8.22 -4.07 -0.34
N VAL A 164 -7.97 -5.06 0.52
CA VAL A 164 -7.05 -4.94 1.66
C VAL A 164 -5.71 -5.58 1.34
N LEU A 165 -4.65 -4.79 1.45
CA LEU A 165 -3.27 -5.27 1.41
C LEU A 165 -2.72 -5.41 2.83
N VAL A 166 -2.18 -6.57 3.16
CA VAL A 166 -1.50 -6.81 4.44
C VAL A 166 0.01 -6.86 4.23
N VAL A 167 0.69 -5.89 4.82
CA VAL A 167 2.16 -5.82 4.84
C VAL A 167 2.68 -6.62 6.03
N GLU A 168 2.97 -7.90 5.82
CA GLU A 168 3.48 -8.81 6.86
C GLU A 168 5.00 -9.04 6.69
N ASN A 169 5.76 -8.52 7.65
CA ASN A 169 7.21 -8.73 7.75
C ASN A 169 7.60 -9.63 8.94
N SER A 170 6.91 -10.76 9.11
CA SER A 170 7.12 -11.70 10.22
C SER A 170 8.38 -12.56 10.04
N VAL A 171 8.89 -13.12 11.15
CA VAL A 171 10.06 -14.02 11.14
C VAL A 171 9.79 -15.29 10.36
N GLU A 172 8.57 -15.80 10.46
CA GLU A 172 8.12 -16.98 9.72
C GLU A 172 8.22 -16.76 8.20
N ASN A 173 8.07 -15.51 7.76
CA ASN A 173 8.25 -15.09 6.37
C ASN A 173 9.63 -14.45 6.09
N SER A 174 10.56 -14.46 7.06
CA SER A 174 11.85 -13.75 6.98
C SER A 174 12.69 -14.17 5.79
N GLU A 175 12.68 -15.43 5.36
CA GLU A 175 13.43 -15.84 4.16
C GLU A 175 12.90 -15.19 2.88
N ARG A 176 11.57 -15.06 2.74
CA ARG A 176 10.94 -14.34 1.62
C ARG A 176 11.34 -12.87 1.65
N ILE A 177 11.37 -12.28 2.83
CA ILE A 177 11.67 -10.86 3.07
C ILE A 177 13.15 -10.58 2.84
N LEU A 178 14.06 -11.37 3.41
CA LEU A 178 15.51 -11.22 3.26
C LEU A 178 15.95 -11.40 1.80
N ARG A 179 15.31 -12.33 1.05
CA ARG A 179 15.54 -12.46 -0.40
C ARG A 179 15.03 -11.25 -1.20
N ARG A 180 13.98 -10.58 -0.73
CA ARG A 180 13.51 -9.30 -1.31
C ARG A 180 14.44 -8.14 -0.94
N GLN A 181 14.93 -8.09 0.31
CA GLN A 181 15.80 -7.04 0.83
C GLN A 181 17.15 -6.93 0.09
N GLU A 182 17.66 -8.03 -0.46
CA GLU A 182 18.89 -8.04 -1.26
C GLU A 182 18.75 -7.27 -2.60
N TYR A 183 17.50 -6.99 -3.04
CA TYR A 183 17.17 -6.31 -4.31
C TYR A 183 15.96 -5.35 -4.21
N ASP A 184 15.67 -4.83 -3.02
CA ASP A 184 14.32 -4.37 -2.68
C ASP A 184 13.86 -3.08 -3.42
N PRO A 185 12.73 -3.10 -4.15
CA PRO A 185 12.03 -1.89 -4.56
C PRO A 185 11.15 -1.28 -3.46
N ASP A 186 10.75 -2.04 -2.44
CA ASP A 186 9.84 -1.62 -1.36
C ASP A 186 10.59 -0.87 -0.23
N ASN A 187 11.91 -1.07 -0.10
CA ASN A 187 12.82 -0.33 0.80
C ASN A 187 13.57 0.83 0.11
N VAL A 188 13.05 1.30 -1.02
CA VAL A 188 13.53 2.48 -1.73
C VAL A 188 12.45 3.56 -1.68
N TRP A 189 12.83 4.82 -1.65
CA TRP A 189 11.88 5.94 -1.78
C TRP A 189 11.00 5.76 -3.03
N HIS A 190 9.68 5.66 -2.82
CA HIS A 190 8.71 5.47 -3.89
C HIS A 190 7.38 6.17 -3.60
N SER A 191 6.50 6.14 -4.60
CA SER A 191 5.07 6.43 -4.47
C SER A 191 4.30 5.20 -4.99
N ASP A 192 3.28 4.80 -4.25
CA ASP A 192 2.52 3.58 -4.49
C ASP A 192 1.94 3.53 -5.92
N VAL A 193 2.13 2.39 -6.58
CA VAL A 193 1.46 2.02 -7.85
C VAL A 193 1.56 3.09 -8.96
N SER A 194 2.65 3.84 -8.99
CA SER A 194 2.88 4.91 -9.99
C SER A 194 2.94 4.42 -11.45
N ASN A 195 2.95 3.10 -11.68
CA ASN A 195 2.85 2.47 -13.00
C ASN A 195 1.43 2.39 -13.56
N GLU A 196 0.39 2.64 -12.76
CA GLU A 196 -0.99 2.70 -13.24
C GLU A 196 -1.32 4.06 -13.86
N ARG A 197 -2.34 4.09 -14.74
CA ARG A 197 -2.77 5.34 -15.41
C ARG A 197 -3.31 6.37 -14.41
N GLN A 198 -4.01 5.90 -13.39
CA GLN A 198 -4.56 6.71 -12.30
C GLN A 198 -4.10 6.09 -10.98
N PRO A 199 -2.88 6.42 -10.50
CA PRO A 199 -2.37 5.91 -9.23
C PRO A 199 -3.27 6.30 -8.06
N PRO A 200 -3.22 5.56 -6.92
CA PRO A 200 -3.99 5.89 -5.73
C PRO A 200 -3.74 7.32 -5.25
N SER A 201 -4.81 8.07 -4.98
CA SER A 201 -4.70 9.44 -4.41
C SER A 201 -4.42 9.43 -2.92
N TYR A 202 -4.87 8.40 -2.21
CA TYR A 202 -4.70 8.23 -0.78
C TYR A 202 -4.39 6.77 -0.44
N THR A 203 -3.52 6.57 0.54
CA THR A 203 -3.27 5.26 1.18
C THR A 203 -3.63 5.36 2.65
N SER A 204 -4.48 4.45 3.14
CA SER A 204 -4.78 4.31 4.57
C SER A 204 -3.97 3.13 5.13
N PHE A 205 -3.13 3.39 6.12
CA PHE A 205 -2.25 2.38 6.70
C PHE A 205 -2.46 2.26 8.20
N LYS A 206 -2.87 1.07 8.66
CA LYS A 206 -3.04 0.75 10.08
C LYS A 206 -1.95 -0.20 10.54
N VAL A 207 -1.18 0.21 11.53
CA VAL A 207 -0.19 -0.65 12.18
C VAL A 207 -0.93 -1.61 13.13
N LEU A 208 -0.83 -2.91 12.86
CA LEU A 208 -1.42 -3.96 13.69
C LEU A 208 -0.43 -4.51 14.71
N THR A 209 0.83 -4.65 14.30
CA THR A 209 1.91 -5.18 15.12
C THR A 209 3.19 -4.46 14.74
N ASN A 210 3.89 -3.90 15.72
CA ASN A 210 5.17 -3.22 15.51
C ASN A 210 6.26 -3.89 16.37
N PRO A 211 7.51 -4.01 15.90
CA PRO A 211 8.61 -4.38 16.77
C PRO A 211 8.84 -3.30 17.85
N THR A 212 9.50 -3.70 18.94
CA THR A 212 9.87 -2.78 20.03
C THR A 212 10.89 -1.73 19.61
N VAL A 213 11.70 -2.03 18.58
CA VAL A 213 12.70 -1.13 17.99
C VAL A 213 12.73 -1.34 16.48
N GLY A 214 12.78 -0.24 15.72
CA GLY A 214 12.77 -0.26 14.26
C GLY A 214 11.38 -0.41 13.66
N GLY A 215 11.30 -0.61 12.35
CA GLY A 215 10.03 -0.66 11.61
C GLY A 215 9.47 0.72 11.23
N ASP A 216 10.25 1.78 11.40
CA ASP A 216 9.86 3.13 11.02
C ASP A 216 9.56 3.20 9.52
N THR A 217 8.46 3.87 9.19
CA THR A 217 8.17 4.29 7.82
C THR A 217 8.57 5.77 7.69
N LEU A 218 9.29 6.12 6.62
CA LEU A 218 9.74 7.48 6.37
C LEU A 218 8.96 8.07 5.20
N TRP A 219 8.58 9.35 5.31
CA TRP A 219 7.89 10.10 4.26
C TRP A 219 8.69 11.32 3.82
N ALA A 220 8.58 11.66 2.53
CA ALA A 220 9.17 12.86 1.94
C ALA A 220 8.10 13.66 1.19
N SER A 221 8.19 15.00 1.25
CA SER A 221 7.25 15.88 0.55
C SER A 221 7.76 16.19 -0.85
N GLY A 222 7.04 15.73 -1.87
CA GLY A 222 7.29 16.08 -3.27
C GLY A 222 7.11 17.58 -3.52
N TYR A 223 6.14 18.23 -2.86
CA TYR A 223 5.91 19.67 -2.96
C TYR A 223 7.12 20.47 -2.46
N GLU A 224 7.61 20.17 -1.25
CA GLU A 224 8.76 20.89 -0.69
C GLU A 224 10.05 20.57 -1.45
N ALA A 225 10.20 19.34 -1.96
CA ALA A 225 11.33 18.97 -2.81
C ALA A 225 11.35 19.81 -4.10
N PHE A 226 10.21 19.95 -4.77
CA PHE A 226 10.06 20.81 -5.95
C PHE A 226 10.31 22.28 -5.60
N GLU A 227 9.72 22.77 -4.51
CA GLU A 227 9.82 24.18 -4.12
C GLU A 227 11.25 24.65 -3.83
N ARG A 228 12.11 23.75 -3.35
CA ARG A 228 13.53 24.03 -3.07
C ARG A 228 14.41 24.09 -4.31
N LEU A 229 13.93 23.66 -5.47
CA LEU A 229 14.68 23.76 -6.71
C LEU A 229 14.86 25.23 -7.11
N THR A 230 16.01 25.54 -7.71
CA THR A 230 16.19 26.86 -8.34
C THR A 230 15.17 27.08 -9.46
N PRO A 231 14.79 28.32 -9.79
CA PRO A 231 13.85 28.59 -10.89
C PRO A 231 14.27 27.93 -12.22
N LEU A 232 15.57 27.87 -12.51
CA LEU A 232 16.08 27.20 -13.72
C LEU A 232 15.81 25.70 -13.71
N PHE A 233 15.99 25.04 -12.56
CA PHE A 233 15.70 23.61 -12.43
C PHE A 233 14.19 23.31 -12.46
N LYS A 234 13.35 24.14 -11.82
CA LYS A 234 11.89 24.02 -11.92
C LYS A 234 11.43 24.03 -13.38
N ASN A 235 11.83 25.07 -14.13
CA ASN A 235 11.50 25.21 -15.56
C ASN A 235 12.02 24.04 -16.40
N PHE A 236 13.20 23.49 -16.07
CA PHE A 236 13.76 22.35 -16.78
C PHE A 236 12.93 21.08 -16.58
N ILE A 237 12.49 20.79 -15.35
CA ILE A 237 11.78 19.54 -15.05
C ILE A 237 10.28 19.59 -15.36
N GLU A 238 9.64 20.77 -15.39
CA GLU A 238 8.20 20.94 -15.68
C GLU A 238 7.77 20.33 -17.02
N GLY A 239 8.65 20.32 -18.02
CA GLY A 239 8.37 19.74 -19.34
C GLY A 239 8.75 18.27 -19.49
N LEU A 240 9.30 17.63 -18.46
CA LEU A 240 9.78 16.25 -18.54
C LEU A 240 8.67 15.24 -18.26
N THR A 241 8.82 14.07 -18.85
CA THR A 241 7.96 12.90 -18.58
C THR A 241 8.83 11.71 -18.19
N ALA A 242 8.28 10.83 -17.35
CA ALA A 242 8.94 9.60 -16.92
C ALA A 242 8.05 8.40 -17.23
N ILE A 243 8.67 7.27 -17.58
CA ILE A 243 7.96 6.00 -17.79
C ILE A 243 8.02 5.20 -16.49
N HIS A 244 6.86 4.91 -15.92
CA HIS A 244 6.72 4.07 -14.73
C HIS A 244 6.27 2.66 -15.15
N SER A 245 6.93 1.63 -14.63
CA SER A 245 6.63 0.24 -15.00
C SER A 245 6.89 -0.71 -13.85
N SER A 246 5.96 -1.66 -13.65
CA SER A 246 6.10 -2.79 -12.71
C SER A 246 6.83 -4.00 -13.31
N LYS A 247 7.36 -3.89 -14.54
CA LYS A 247 8.14 -4.97 -15.16
C LYS A 247 9.46 -5.15 -14.41
N VAL A 248 9.63 -6.30 -13.76
CA VAL A 248 10.93 -6.73 -13.22
C VAL A 248 11.89 -6.88 -14.40
N ARG A 249 12.98 -6.09 -14.42
CA ARG A 249 14.07 -6.31 -15.37
C ARG A 249 14.71 -7.65 -15.03
N ARG A 250 14.51 -8.64 -15.90
CA ARG A 250 15.24 -9.93 -15.87
C ARG A 250 16.59 -9.78 -16.54
#